data_AF-A0A7C0XJD7-F1
#
_entry.id   AF-A0A7C0XJD7-F1
#
_cell.length_a   1.000
_cell.length_b   1.000
_cell.length_c   1.000
_cell.angle_alpha   90.00
_cell.angle_beta   90.00
_cell.angle_gamma   90.00
#
_symmetry.space_group_name_H-M   'P 1'
#
loop_
_entity.id
_entity.type
_entity.pdbx_description
1 polymer ?
#
loop_
_entity_poly.entity_id
_entity_poly.type
_entity_poly.pdbx_seq_one_letter_code
_entity_poly.pdbx_strand_id
1 'polypeptide(L)' 'MSLRRFLEDVEREGEVLHVRNELSTRFEIPFIMKEFDNKGFVLMFERVKGCKTKV' A
#
# COMPACT_ATOMS: atom_id res chain seq x y z
N MET A 1 4.26 -18.81 -8.04
CA MET A 1 4.45 -17.41 -7.61
C MET A 1 3.33 -17.06 -6.65
N SER A 2 3.62 -16.48 -5.49
CA SER A 2 2.62 -15.99 -4.53
C SER A 2 2.70 -14.47 -4.44
N LEU A 3 1.59 -13.80 -4.08
CA LEU A 3 1.57 -12.35 -3.84
C LEU A 3 2.63 -11.95 -2.79
N ARG A 4 2.79 -12.76 -1.73
CA ARG A 4 3.81 -12.53 -0.70
C ARG A 4 5.22 -12.47 -1.28
N ARG A 5 5.58 -13.43 -2.14
CA ARG A 5 6.91 -13.45 -2.77
C ARG A 5 7.13 -12.28 -3.71
N PHE A 6 6.11 -11.90 -4.48
CA PHE A 6 6.16 -10.70 -5.32
C PHE A 6 6.42 -9.44 -4.48
N LEU A 7 5.69 -9.25 -3.38
CA LEU A 7 5.89 -8.11 -2.49
C LEU A 7 7.28 -8.12 -1.83
N GLU A 8 7.83 -9.28 -1.45
CA GLU A 8 9.20 -9.40 -0.95
C GLU A 8 10.25 -8.97 -1.98
N ASP A 9 10.05 -9.30 -3.26
CA ASP A 9 10.96 -8.90 -4.34
C ASP A 9 10.90 -7.37 -4.57
N VAL A 10 9.70 -6.78 -4.62
CA VAL A 10 9.50 -5.32 -4.78
C VAL A 10 10.02 -4.53 -3.55
N GLU A 11 9.88 -5.09 -2.34
CA GLU A 11 10.45 -4.53 -1.11
C GLU A 11 11.98 -4.48 -1.18
N ARG A 12 12.63 -5.55 -1.68
CA ARG A 12 14.09 -5.61 -1.86
C ARG A 12 14.60 -4.61 -2.89
N GLU A 13 13.77 -4.29 -3.89
CA GLU A 13 14.07 -3.29 -4.92
C GLU A 13 13.80 -1.85 -4.43
N GLY A 14 13.17 -1.69 -3.26
CA GLY A 14 12.89 -0.38 -2.67
C GLY A 14 11.69 0.34 -3.32
N GLU A 15 10.82 -0.40 -4.00
CA GLU A 15 9.69 0.14 -4.76
C GLU A 15 8.36 0.15 -3.98
N VAL A 16 8.40 -0.19 -2.68
CA VAL A 16 7.25 -0.17 -1.77
C VAL A 16 7.24 1.12 -0.94
N LEU A 17 6.11 1.83 -0.94
CA LEU A 17 5.87 2.97 -0.06
C LEU A 17 4.88 2.60 1.04
N HIS A 18 5.38 2.57 2.28
CA HIS A 18 4.59 2.26 3.46
C HIS A 18 3.82 3.47 3.97
N VAL A 19 2.49 3.40 3.89
CA VAL A 19 1.57 4.40 4.43
C VAL A 19 1.13 3.95 5.82
N ARG A 20 1.68 4.59 6.85
CA ARG A 20 1.49 4.22 8.27
C ARG A 20 0.37 4.99 8.98
N ASN A 21 -0.17 6.03 8.35
CA ASN A 21 -1.33 6.75 8.84
C ASN A 21 -2.56 5.83 8.87
N GLU A 22 -3.43 6.00 9.86
CA GLU A 22 -4.72 5.32 9.84
C GLU A 22 -5.65 6.00 8.83
N LEU A 23 -6.09 5.25 7.83
CA LEU A 23 -6.85 5.78 6.70
C LEU A 23 -8.14 5.01 6.46
N SER A 24 -9.17 5.73 6.07
CA SER A 24 -10.44 5.21 5.64
C SER A 24 -10.37 4.69 4.20
N THR A 25 -11.05 3.58 3.95
CA THR A 25 -11.36 3.13 2.59
C THR A 25 -12.27 4.11 1.85
N ARG A 26 -13.01 4.95 2.59
CA ARG A 26 -13.90 5.97 2.03
C ARG A 26 -13.09 7.21 1.63
N PHE A 27 -12.72 7.26 0.36
CA PHE A 27 -12.07 8.37 -0.35
C PHE A 27 -10.65 8.76 0.09
N GLU A 28 -10.20 8.49 1.31
CA GLU A 28 -8.81 8.81 1.71
C GLU A 28 -7.78 7.94 0.99
N ILE A 29 -7.96 6.62 1.00
CA ILE A 29 -7.09 5.70 0.25
C ILE A 29 -7.13 5.98 -1.26
N PRO A 30 -8.30 6.07 -1.93
CA PRO A 30 -8.37 6.43 -3.35
C PRO A 30 -7.71 7.78 -3.69
N PHE A 31 -7.86 8.79 -2.82
CA PHE A 31 -7.22 10.09 -3.00
C PHE A 31 -5.69 9.96 -3.03
N ILE A 32 -5.12 9.23 -2.07
CA ILE A 32 -3.67 8.96 -2.03
C ILE A 32 -3.26 8.13 -3.24
N MET A 33 -3.98 7.07 -3.59
CA MET A 33 -3.68 6.26 -4.77
C MET A 33 -3.59 7.13 -6.04
N LYS A 34 -4.52 8.08 -6.20
CA LYS A 34 -4.54 8.94 -7.39
C LYS A 34 -3.34 9.86 -7.50
N GLU A 35 -2.81 10.33 -6.37
CA GLU A 35 -1.61 11.17 -6.31
C GLU A 35 -0.31 10.39 -6.67
N PHE A 36 -0.34 9.06 -6.62
CA PHE A 36 0.81 8.19 -6.90
C PHE A 36 0.67 7.35 -8.17
N ASP A 37 -0.46 7.44 -8.89
CA ASP A 37 -0.82 6.66 -10.08
C ASP A 37 0.28 6.65 -11.17
N ASN A 38 1.04 7.74 -11.28
CA ASN A 38 2.11 7.92 -12.27
C ASN A 38 3.53 7.82 -11.68
N LYS A 39 3.67 7.43 -10.40
CA LYS A 39 4.96 7.41 -9.68
C LYS A 39 5.57 6.01 -9.60
N GLY A 40 4.84 4.97 -10.02
CA GLY A 40 5.36 3.60 -10.14
C GLY A 40 5.54 2.85 -8.81
N PHE A 41 5.13 3.43 -7.68
CA PHE A 41 5.28 2.80 -6.37
C PHE A 41 4.14 1.84 -6.06
N VAL A 42 4.47 0.73 -5.40
CA VAL A 42 3.49 -0.10 -4.71
C VAL A 42 3.15 0.53 -3.36
N LEU A 43 1.90 0.90 -3.14
CA LEU A 43 1.45 1.49 -1.88
C LEU A 43 1.03 0.41 -0.89
N MET A 44 1.66 0.36 0.28
CA MET A 44 1.31 -0.53 1.38
C MET A 44 0.60 0.24 2.50
N PHE A 45 -0.71 0.07 2.62
CA PHE A 45 -1.53 0.70 3.67
C PHE A 45 -1.60 -0.19 4.91
N GLU A 46 -0.80 0.12 5.93
CA GLU A 46 -0.66 -0.74 7.12
C GLU A 46 -1.79 -0.60 8.14
N ARG A 47 -2.50 0.54 8.11
CA ARG A 47 -3.55 0.88 9.08
C ARG A 47 -4.79 1.36 8.34
N VAL A 48 -5.67 0.43 7.99
CA VAL A 48 -6.96 0.76 7.37
C VAL A 48 -8.05 0.76 8.43
N LYS A 49 -8.77 1.88 8.57
CA LYS A 49 -9.82 2.07 9.57
C LYS A 49 -10.89 0.98 9.42
N GLY A 50 -11.17 0.26 10.51
CA GLY A 50 -12.15 -0.82 10.53
C GLY A 50 -11.64 -2.17 10.00
N CYS A 51 -10.37 -2.27 9.60
CA CYS A 51 -9.74 -3.52 9.17
C CYS A 51 -8.64 -3.92 10.16
N LYS A 52 -8.62 -5.20 10.56
CA LYS A 52 -7.56 -5.76 11.42
C LYS A 52 -6.46 -6.48 10.64
N THR A 53 -6.69 -6.73 9.36
CA THR A 53 -5.81 -7.55 8.53
C THR A 53 -4.59 -6.77 8.09
N LYS A 54 -3.41 -7.34 8.34
CA LYS A 54 -2.17 -7.04 7.63
C LYS A 54 -1.87 -8.26 6.75
N VAL A 55 -1.66 -8.07 5.46
CA VAL A 55 -1.39 -9.16 4.50
C VAL A 55 0.10 -9.23 4.22
#